data_AF-A0A7R9YN89-F1
#
_entry.id   AF-A0A7R9YN89-F1
#
_cell.length_a   1.000
_cell.length_b   1.000
_cell.length_c   1.000
_cell.angle_alpha   90.00
_cell.angle_beta   90.00
_cell.angle_gamma   90.00
#
_symmetry.space_group_name_H-M   'P 1'
#
loop_
_entity.id
_entity.type
_entity.pdbx_description
1 polymer ?
#
loop_
_entity_poly.entity_id
_entity_poly.type
_entity_poly.pdbx_seq_one_letter_code
_entity_poly.pdbx_strand_id
1 'polypeptide(L)'
;ADPPAHRISALTRWVDKFRDTHDRSPRVWIDALCADPSLTDVQLLEHLPVYLARSHRLLVLAGPTLPSRLHCALECYAWRAIGGRPQDVDISLTASTPDERADVVSSIDAFHVMWTRGGSNSEVLERIVRTIELASIDLFNNGLRD
;
A
#
# COMPACT_ATOMS: atom_id res chain seq x y z
N ALA A 1 13.96 -5.16 -2.50
CA ALA A 1 12.53 -5.53 -2.57
C ALA A 1 12.28 -6.57 -1.49
N ASP A 2 11.12 -6.52 -0.81
CA ASP A 2 10.83 -7.48 0.26
C ASP A 2 10.78 -8.93 -0.27
N PRO A 3 11.37 -9.92 0.45
CA PRO A 3 11.37 -11.31 0.03
C PRO A 3 9.94 -11.83 -0.23
N PRO A 4 9.66 -12.50 -1.37
CA PRO A 4 8.34 -13.04 -1.66
C PRO A 4 7.78 -13.94 -0.54
N ALA A 5 8.64 -14.75 0.08
CA ALA A 5 8.25 -15.63 1.19
C ALA A 5 7.68 -14.87 2.40
N HIS A 6 8.24 -13.70 2.72
CA HIS A 6 7.79 -12.89 3.86
C HIS A 6 6.39 -12.29 3.60
N ARG A 7 6.14 -11.85 2.36
CA ARG A 7 4.82 -11.36 1.93
C ARG A 7 3.76 -12.47 1.95
N ILE A 8 4.10 -13.64 1.42
CA ILE A 8 3.20 -14.81 1.44
C ILE A 8 2.89 -15.21 2.88
N SER A 9 3.90 -15.29 3.75
CA SER A 9 3.70 -15.63 5.16
C SER A 9 2.79 -14.63 5.89
N ALA A 10 2.98 -13.32 5.66
CA ALA A 10 2.13 -12.28 6.23
C ALA A 10 0.68 -12.33 5.72
N LEU A 11 0.50 -12.62 4.43
CA LEU A 11 -0.82 -12.80 3.83
C LEU A 11 -1.51 -14.03 4.42
N THR A 12 -0.82 -15.17 4.51
CA THR A 12 -1.36 -16.41 5.09
C THR A 12 -1.80 -16.17 6.54
N ARG A 13 -0.96 -15.54 7.37
CA ARG A 13 -1.33 -15.18 8.75
C ARG A 13 -2.59 -14.32 8.83
N TRP A 14 -2.71 -13.34 7.93
CA TRP A 14 -3.92 -12.51 7.88
C TRP A 14 -5.16 -13.30 7.43
N VAL A 15 -5.01 -14.16 6.42
CA VAL A 15 -6.09 -15.05 5.95
C VAL A 15 -6.58 -15.97 7.06
N ASP A 16 -5.66 -16.58 7.82
CA ASP A 16 -6.02 -17.49 8.91
C ASP A 16 -6.77 -16.73 10.02
N LYS A 17 -6.25 -15.58 10.45
CA LYS A 17 -6.95 -14.70 11.41
C LYS A 17 -8.34 -14.28 10.91
N PHE A 18 -8.46 -13.98 9.61
CA PHE A 18 -9.73 -13.61 9.01
C PHE A 18 -10.73 -14.77 9.09
N ARG A 19 -10.30 -15.98 8.76
CA ARG A 19 -11.12 -17.21 8.81
C ARG A 19 -11.58 -17.50 10.23
N ASP A 20 -10.69 -17.40 11.21
CA ASP A 20 -11.02 -17.61 12.62
C ASP A 20 -12.12 -16.65 13.11
N THR A 21 -12.15 -15.44 12.56
CA THR A 21 -13.11 -14.39 12.98
C THR A 21 -14.44 -14.45 12.21
N HIS A 22 -14.43 -14.87 10.94
CA HIS A 22 -15.59 -14.72 10.04
C HIS A 22 -16.13 -16.05 9.48
N ASP A 23 -15.52 -17.18 9.82
CA ASP A 23 -15.88 -18.52 9.35
C ASP A 23 -15.99 -18.63 7.81
N ARG A 24 -15.15 -17.88 7.10
CA ARG A 24 -15.05 -17.91 5.63
C ARG A 24 -13.70 -17.41 5.16
N SER A 25 -13.34 -17.73 3.91
CA SER A 25 -12.18 -17.12 3.28
C SER A 25 -12.43 -15.64 2.91
N PRO A 26 -11.40 -14.78 2.98
CA PRO A 26 -11.50 -13.41 2.51
C PRO A 26 -11.60 -13.37 0.98
N ARG A 27 -12.25 -12.33 0.45
CA ARG A 27 -12.17 -11.97 -0.97
C ARG A 27 -11.21 -10.79 -1.07
N VAL A 28 -10.13 -10.96 -1.82
CA VAL A 28 -9.06 -9.98 -1.94
C VAL A 28 -8.92 -9.61 -3.40
N TRP A 29 -8.77 -8.31 -3.66
CA TRP A 29 -8.32 -7.81 -4.95
C TRP A 29 -6.82 -7.54 -4.84
N ILE A 30 -6.04 -8.11 -5.76
CA ILE A 30 -4.58 -7.93 -5.82
C ILE A 30 -4.30 -7.39 -7.22
N ASP A 31 -3.77 -6.17 -7.30
CA ASP A 31 -3.44 -5.48 -8.55
C ASP A 31 -2.75 -6.40 -9.57
N ALA A 32 -1.67 -7.07 -9.17
CA ALA A 32 -0.86 -7.93 -10.03
C ALA A 32 -1.59 -9.19 -10.55
N LEU A 33 -2.73 -9.56 -9.95
CA LEU A 33 -3.50 -10.74 -10.33
C LEU A 33 -4.87 -10.39 -10.93
N CYS A 34 -5.39 -9.20 -10.62
CA CYS A 34 -6.74 -8.78 -10.97
C CYS A 34 -6.76 -7.67 -12.01
N ALA A 35 -5.66 -6.96 -12.23
CA ALA A 35 -5.53 -6.00 -13.31
C ALA A 35 -5.32 -6.70 -14.65
N ASP A 36 -5.77 -6.04 -15.72
CA ASP A 36 -5.50 -6.50 -17.08
C ASP A 36 -3.99 -6.32 -17.37
N PRO A 37 -3.26 -7.40 -17.71
CA PRO A 37 -1.82 -7.35 -17.93
C PRO A 37 -1.41 -6.53 -19.16
N SER A 38 -2.37 -6.11 -20.00
CA SER A 38 -2.13 -5.21 -21.13
C SER A 38 -2.08 -3.72 -20.74
N LEU A 39 -2.49 -3.37 -19.52
CA LEU A 39 -2.46 -2.00 -19.05
C LEU A 39 -1.04 -1.55 -18.71
N THR A 40 -0.71 -0.34 -19.13
CA THR A 40 0.49 0.36 -18.65
C THR A 40 0.33 0.75 -17.18
N ASP A 41 1.45 1.01 -16.49
CA ASP A 41 1.43 1.54 -15.11
C ASP A 41 0.56 2.80 -14.99
N VAL A 42 0.55 3.66 -16.02
CA VAL A 42 -0.28 4.88 -16.06
C VAL A 42 -1.76 4.54 -16.04
N GLN A 43 -2.18 3.63 -16.91
CA GLN A 43 -3.58 3.22 -17.02
C GLN A 43 -4.04 2.48 -15.76
N LEU A 44 -3.16 1.68 -15.16
CA LEU A 44 -3.44 1.03 -13.88
C LEU A 44 -3.71 2.07 -12.79
N LEU A 45 -2.89 3.12 -12.72
CA LEU A 45 -3.07 4.23 -11.77
C LEU A 45 -4.35 5.03 -12.03
N GLU A 46 -4.72 5.25 -13.29
CA GLU A 46 -5.98 5.92 -13.66
C GLU A 46 -7.22 5.09 -13.24
N HIS A 47 -7.11 3.76 -13.27
CA HIS A 47 -8.19 2.86 -12.86
C HIS A 47 -8.21 2.58 -11.34
N LEU A 48 -7.11 2.84 -10.64
CA LEU A 48 -6.96 2.57 -9.21
C LEU A 48 -8.12 3.12 -8.36
N PRO A 49 -8.62 4.36 -8.56
CA PRO A 49 -9.76 4.87 -7.79
C PRO A 49 -11.03 4.02 -7.94
N VAL A 50 -11.26 3.42 -9.11
CA VAL A 50 -12.42 2.55 -9.37
C VAL A 50 -12.30 1.25 -8.57
N TYR A 51 -11.11 0.63 -8.55
CA TYR A 51 -10.87 -0.58 -7.78
C TYR A 51 -10.94 -0.33 -6.26
N LEU A 52 -10.36 0.78 -5.81
CA LEU A 52 -10.41 1.19 -4.42
C LEU A 52 -11.85 1.52 -3.98
N ALA A 53 -12.66 2.21 -4.80
CA ALA A 53 -14.05 2.55 -4.47
C ALA A 53 -14.96 1.32 -4.29
N ARG A 54 -14.58 0.16 -4.83
CA ARG A 54 -15.30 -1.11 -4.65
C ARG A 54 -14.81 -1.94 -3.48
N SER A 55 -13.70 -1.54 -2.87
CA SER A 55 -13.13 -2.20 -1.70
C SER A 55 -13.73 -1.62 -0.41
N HIS A 56 -14.00 -2.48 0.58
CA HIS A 56 -14.53 -2.05 1.89
C HIS A 56 -13.44 -1.92 2.95
N ARG A 57 -12.29 -2.54 2.71
CA ARG A 57 -11.12 -2.56 3.60
C ARG A 57 -9.86 -2.53 2.74
N LEU A 58 -8.78 -2.01 3.30
CA LEU A 58 -7.46 -2.03 2.69
C LEU A 58 -6.54 -2.94 3.52
N LEU A 59 -5.93 -3.95 2.89
CA LEU A 59 -4.90 -4.78 3.52
C LEU A 59 -3.52 -4.25 3.14
N VAL A 60 -2.76 -3.81 4.13
CA VAL A 60 -1.38 -3.35 3.96
C VAL A 60 -0.42 -4.43 4.46
N LEU A 61 0.32 -5.05 3.53
CA LEU A 61 1.42 -5.96 3.86
C LEU A 61 2.68 -5.12 4.11
N ALA A 62 2.86 -4.69 5.35
CA ALA A 62 3.90 -3.75 5.76
C ALA A 62 5.26 -4.46 5.90
N GLY A 63 6.11 -4.26 4.89
CA GLY A 63 7.51 -4.64 4.89
C GLY A 63 8.45 -3.43 4.85
N PRO A 64 9.76 -3.62 5.06
CA PRO A 64 10.69 -2.51 5.18
C PRO A 64 10.80 -1.69 3.88
N THR A 65 10.47 -2.27 2.71
CA THR A 65 10.46 -1.53 1.45
C THR A 65 9.16 -0.82 1.11
N LEU A 66 8.07 -1.03 1.85
CA LEU A 66 6.79 -0.36 1.62
C LEU A 66 6.90 1.19 1.58
N PRO A 67 7.52 1.86 2.57
CA PRO A 67 7.64 3.32 2.58
C PRO A 67 8.59 3.86 1.50
N SER A 68 9.40 2.99 0.87
CA SER A 68 10.29 3.39 -0.23
C SER A 68 9.62 3.33 -1.60
N ARG A 69 8.37 2.87 -1.72
CA ARG A 69 7.68 2.66 -3.00
C ARG A 69 6.54 3.66 -3.18
N LEU A 70 6.65 4.53 -4.18
CA LEU A 70 5.65 5.57 -4.40
C LEU A 70 4.25 4.99 -4.65
N HIS A 71 4.14 3.88 -5.38
CA HIS A 71 2.84 3.26 -5.69
C HIS A 71 2.09 2.85 -4.41
N CYS A 72 2.77 2.22 -3.45
CA CYS A 72 2.16 1.81 -2.18
C CYS A 72 1.65 3.03 -1.38
N ALA A 73 2.42 4.12 -1.35
CA ALA A 73 2.03 5.36 -0.70
C ALA A 73 0.82 6.01 -1.38
N LEU A 74 0.82 6.04 -2.72
CA LEU A 74 -0.28 6.58 -3.52
C LEU A 74 -1.57 5.78 -3.34
N GLU A 75 -1.50 4.45 -3.27
CA GLU A 75 -2.65 3.58 -2.99
C GLU A 75 -3.30 3.90 -1.63
N CYS A 76 -2.47 4.04 -0.59
CA CYS A 76 -2.95 4.41 0.74
C CYS A 76 -3.59 5.80 0.75
N TYR A 77 -2.96 6.78 0.09
CA TYR A 77 -3.50 8.13 -0.04
C TYR A 77 -4.81 8.15 -0.85
N ALA A 78 -4.84 7.48 -2.00
CA ALA A 78 -6.03 7.39 -2.85
C ALA A 78 -7.20 6.72 -2.09
N TRP A 79 -6.93 5.66 -1.34
CA TRP A 79 -7.90 5.01 -0.46
C TRP A 79 -8.47 5.99 0.57
N ARG A 80 -7.62 6.78 1.22
CA ARG A 80 -8.05 7.81 2.18
C ARG A 80 -8.88 8.91 1.51
N ALA A 81 -8.47 9.36 0.33
CA ALA A 81 -9.11 10.43 -0.43
C ALA A 81 -10.52 10.08 -0.91
N ILE A 82 -10.77 8.81 -1.24
CA ILE A 82 -12.11 8.34 -1.65
C ILE A 82 -13.03 7.98 -0.46
N GLY A 83 -12.61 8.27 0.77
CA GLY A 83 -13.42 8.07 1.98
C GLY A 83 -13.08 6.84 2.82
N GLY A 84 -11.97 6.15 2.52
CA GLY A 84 -11.42 5.12 3.38
C GLY A 84 -11.12 5.66 4.79
N ARG A 85 -11.38 4.84 5.81
CA ARG A 85 -11.15 5.19 7.22
C ARG A 85 -10.01 4.34 7.80
N PRO A 86 -9.20 4.87 8.74
CA PRO A 86 -8.11 4.09 9.36
C PRO A 86 -8.58 2.76 9.98
N GLN A 87 -9.78 2.73 10.57
CA GLN A 87 -10.40 1.53 11.14
C GLN A 87 -10.74 0.41 10.12
N ASP A 88 -10.78 0.76 8.84
CA ASP A 88 -11.02 -0.19 7.74
C ASP A 88 -9.69 -0.66 7.11
N VAL A 89 -8.55 -0.31 7.70
CA VAL A 89 -7.22 -0.77 7.27
C VAL A 89 -6.75 -1.93 8.15
N ASP A 90 -6.39 -3.04 7.52
CA ASP A 90 -5.73 -4.16 8.17
C ASP A 90 -4.23 -4.09 7.86
N ILE A 91 -3.39 -4.02 8.89
CA ILE A 91 -1.92 -4.04 8.74
C ILE A 91 -1.39 -5.43 9.12
N SER A 92 -0.68 -6.07 8.19
CA SER A 92 0.04 -7.33 8.44
C SER A 92 1.53 -7.12 8.17
N LEU A 93 2.33 -7.15 9.24
CA LEU A 93 3.79 -7.00 9.12
C LEU A 93 4.39 -8.22 8.41
N THR A 94 5.29 -7.97 7.46
CA THR A 94 6.05 -9.04 6.79
C THR A 94 7.19 -9.58 7.65
N ALA A 95 7.56 -8.85 8.70
CA ALA A 95 8.55 -9.23 9.68
C ALA A 95 8.18 -10.53 10.42
N SER A 96 9.16 -11.40 10.59
CA SER A 96 9.06 -12.67 11.31
C SER A 96 9.78 -12.61 12.67
N THR A 97 10.71 -11.68 12.87
CA THR A 97 11.42 -11.48 14.15
C THR A 97 11.11 -10.12 14.79
N PRO A 98 11.39 -9.92 16.09
CA PRO A 98 11.25 -8.61 16.75
C PRO A 98 12.11 -7.52 16.12
N ASP A 99 13.36 -7.83 15.75
CA ASP A 99 14.27 -6.86 15.11
C ASP A 99 13.73 -6.42 13.76
N GLU A 100 13.27 -7.37 12.92
CA GLU A 100 12.64 -7.05 11.65
C GLU A 100 11.37 -6.20 11.82
N ARG A 101 10.62 -6.37 12.93
CA ARG A 101 9.45 -5.53 13.22
C ARG A 101 9.89 -4.11 13.55
N ALA A 102 10.93 -3.95 14.35
CA ALA A 102 11.49 -2.63 14.66
C ALA A 102 11.96 -1.91 13.39
N ASP A 103 12.59 -2.65 12.46
CA ASP A 103 13.01 -2.10 11.16
C ASP A 103 11.82 -1.63 10.31
N VAL A 104 10.73 -2.40 10.26
CA VAL A 104 9.51 -2.01 9.53
C VAL A 104 8.87 -0.77 10.15
N VAL A 105 8.76 -0.71 11.48
CA VAL A 105 8.18 0.45 12.16
C VAL A 105 9.05 1.69 11.91
N SER A 106 10.37 1.56 12.10
CA SER A 106 11.30 2.65 11.84
C SER A 106 11.26 3.13 10.40
N SER A 107 11.04 2.24 9.42
CA SER A 107 10.95 2.64 8.02
C SER A 107 9.65 3.39 7.72
N ILE A 108 8.53 3.01 8.35
CA ILE A 108 7.24 3.72 8.24
C ILE A 108 7.34 5.10 8.89
N ASP A 109 7.92 5.20 10.09
CA ASP A 109 8.12 6.48 10.78
C ASP A 109 9.00 7.44 9.96
N ALA A 110 10.03 6.90 9.31
CA ALA A 110 10.92 7.63 8.42
C ALA A 110 10.33 7.89 7.03
N PHE A 111 9.08 7.51 6.75
CA PHE A 111 8.45 7.72 5.45
C PHE A 111 8.48 9.19 5.05
N HIS A 112 8.90 9.44 3.82
CA HIS A 112 8.83 10.75 3.21
C HIS A 112 8.63 10.59 1.71
N VAL A 113 7.59 11.23 1.17
CA VAL A 113 7.20 11.00 -0.24
C VAL A 113 8.31 11.36 -1.23
N MET A 114 9.09 12.41 -0.96
CA MET A 114 10.23 12.80 -1.82
C MET A 114 11.42 11.81 -1.78
N TRP A 115 11.42 10.87 -0.84
CA TRP A 115 12.44 9.83 -0.74
C TRP A 115 11.96 8.48 -1.27
N THR A 116 10.72 8.42 -1.74
CA THR A 116 10.20 7.25 -2.43
C THR A 116 10.88 7.07 -3.78
N ARG A 117 11.05 5.81 -4.16
CA ARG A 117 11.49 5.40 -5.49
C ARG A 117 10.24 4.98 -6.27
N GLY A 118 10.14 5.38 -7.53
CA GLY A 118 9.16 4.81 -8.46
C GLY A 118 9.80 3.83 -9.42
N GLY A 119 8.97 3.02 -10.06
CA GLY A 119 9.38 2.20 -11.20
C GLY A 119 9.95 3.07 -12.33
N SER A 120 10.52 2.42 -13.34
CA SER A 120 11.37 2.97 -14.41
C SER A 120 10.77 4.08 -15.31
N ASN A 121 9.63 4.68 -14.98
CA ASN A 121 9.00 5.78 -15.73
C ASN A 121 9.00 7.10 -14.93
N SER A 122 9.94 7.98 -15.27
CA SER A 122 10.15 9.29 -14.62
C SER A 122 8.96 10.25 -14.76
N GLU A 123 8.20 10.18 -15.85
CA GLU A 123 7.11 11.13 -16.13
C GLU A 123 5.90 10.96 -15.19
N VAL A 124 5.61 9.72 -14.81
CA VAL A 124 4.49 9.39 -13.89
C VAL A 124 4.83 9.82 -12.48
N LEU A 125 6.05 9.52 -12.05
CA LEU A 125 6.64 10.00 -10.79
C LEU A 125 6.54 11.52 -10.70
N GLU A 126 6.98 12.24 -11.74
CA GLU A 126 6.92 13.71 -11.79
C GLU A 126 5.49 14.24 -11.70
N ARG A 127 4.53 13.62 -12.39
CA ARG A 127 3.11 14.03 -12.33
C ARG A 127 2.49 13.79 -10.96
N ILE A 128 2.79 12.66 -10.32
CA ILE A 128 2.30 12.34 -8.98
C ILE A 128 2.91 13.29 -7.95
N VAL A 129 4.23 13.47 -7.96
CA VAL A 129 4.92 14.40 -7.07
C VAL A 129 4.38 15.81 -7.23
N ARG A 130 4.21 16.28 -8.48
CA ARG A 130 3.62 17.60 -8.75
C ARG A 130 2.18 17.73 -8.25
N THR A 131 1.39 16.67 -8.33
CA THR A 131 0.02 16.66 -7.80
C THR A 131 0.02 16.74 -6.27
N ILE A 132 0.95 16.03 -5.62
CA ILE A 132 1.14 16.06 -4.16
C ILE A 132 1.65 17.44 -3.72
N GLU A 133 2.60 18.03 -4.44
CA GLU A 133 3.07 19.41 -4.22
C GLU A 133 1.92 20.41 -4.28
N LEU A 134 1.03 20.28 -5.26
CA LEU A 134 -0.16 21.14 -5.40
C LEU A 134 -1.20 20.91 -4.29
N ALA A 135 -1.31 19.69 -3.76
CA ALA A 135 -2.25 19.35 -2.69
C ALA A 135 -1.71 19.62 -1.28
N SER A 136 -0.39 19.73 -1.11
CA SER A 136 0.42 19.76 0.12
C SER A 136 1.14 18.45 0.42
N ILE A 137 2.47 18.50 0.38
CA ILE A 137 3.37 17.42 0.81
C ILE A 137 3.13 17.04 2.28
N ASP A 138 2.86 18.02 3.14
CA ASP A 138 2.66 17.78 4.57
C ASP A 138 1.37 16.99 4.82
N LEU A 139 0.29 17.29 4.09
CA LEU A 139 -0.95 16.50 4.18
C LEU A 139 -0.73 15.05 3.74
N PHE A 140 0.07 14.83 2.69
CA PHE A 140 0.37 13.50 2.19
C PHE A 140 1.24 12.69 3.16
N ASN A 141 2.30 13.30 3.69
CA ASN A 141 3.21 12.66 4.65
C ASN A 141 2.50 12.34 5.98
N ASN A 142 1.68 13.25 6.50
CA ASN A 142 0.96 13.03 7.76
C ASN A 142 -0.18 12.02 7.59
N GLY A 143 -0.91 12.04 6.47
CA GLY A 143 -2.01 11.11 6.22
C GLY A 143 -1.60 9.63 6.09
N LEU A 144 -0.31 9.33 5.93
CA LEU A 144 0.25 7.98 5.97
C LEU A 144 0.73 7.55 7.36
N ARG A 145 0.97 8.51 8.25
CA ARG A 145 1.43 8.30 9.63
C ARG A 145 0.26 8.24 10.63
N ASP A 146 -0.86 8.89 10.30
CA ASP A 146 -2.12 8.93 11.06
C ASP A 146 -3.07 7.76 10.72
#